data_AF-A0AAE1FZ88-F1
#
_entry.id   AF-A0AAE1FZ88-F1
#
_cell.length_a   1.000
_cell.length_b   1.000
_cell.length_c   1.000
_cell.angle_alpha   90.00
_cell.angle_beta   90.00
_cell.angle_gamma   90.00
#
_symmetry.space_group_name_H-M   'P 1'
#
loop_
_entity.id
_entity.type
_entity.pdbx_description
1 polymer ?
#
loop_
_entity_poly.entity_id
_entity_poly.type
_entity_poly.pdbx_seq_one_letter_code
_entity_poly.pdbx_strand_id
1 'polypeptide(L)'
;MASCLNDAQNNLLLDMKDKCGRFTMDTIASCAFGIEPKSITDEKPVFAQKADNFFSLSPYKLAQFIVMFMFPKLFNALGLKADTADVDFFRDVVEKTIRSRQQNNRQRGDFLDLMLNARETTTNDDEENLSTKSANHVLTNHTVLAQCIMFLIAGYDTSASTLAFAWPRMSKSNNNFERRYKNW
;
A
#
# COMPACT_ATOMS: atom_id res chain seq x y z
N MET A 1 10.15 -15.91 8.26
CA MET A 1 9.41 -17.05 8.89
C MET A 1 10.15 -17.66 10.06
N ALA A 2 11.45 -17.96 9.97
CA ALA A 2 12.21 -18.56 11.08
C ALA A 2 12.20 -17.73 12.38
N SER A 3 12.30 -16.40 12.29
CA SER A 3 12.18 -15.51 13.47
C SER A 3 10.78 -15.58 14.11
N CYS A 4 9.70 -15.59 13.32
CA CYS A 4 8.34 -15.66 13.86
C CYS A 4 8.04 -17.00 14.57
N LEU A 5 8.65 -18.10 14.13
CA LEU A 5 8.55 -19.39 14.80
C LEU A 5 9.30 -19.39 16.13
N ASN A 6 10.45 -18.72 16.19
CA ASN A 6 11.24 -18.56 17.40
C ASN A 6 10.52 -17.66 18.43
N ASP A 7 9.89 -16.57 17.96
CA ASP A 7 9.08 -15.67 18.80
C ASP A 7 7.84 -16.39 19.37
N ALA A 8 7.19 -17.23 18.56
CA ALA A 8 6.05 -18.05 18.97
C ALA A 8 6.44 -19.13 20.00
N GLN A 9 7.63 -19.70 19.89
CA GLN A 9 8.17 -20.67 20.86
C GLN A 9 8.51 -20.02 22.21
N ASN A 10 8.77 -18.71 22.24
CA ASN A 10 9.16 -17.96 23.44
C ASN A 10 7.98 -17.35 24.23
N ASN A 11 6.72 -17.70 23.92
CA ASN A 11 5.52 -17.12 24.55
C ASN A 11 5.47 -15.57 24.49
N LEU A 12 6.17 -14.96 23.54
CA LEU A 12 6.08 -13.51 23.33
C LEU A 12 4.71 -13.23 22.69
N LEU A 13 3.97 -12.25 23.23
CA LEU A 13 2.75 -11.76 22.60
C LEU A 13 3.12 -11.21 21.21
N LEU A 14 2.86 -12.01 20.18
CA LEU A 14 3.06 -11.63 18.79
C LEU A 14 2.01 -10.60 18.42
N ASP A 15 2.46 -9.37 18.11
CA ASP A 15 1.60 -8.38 17.49
C ASP A 15 1.30 -8.81 16.05
N MET A 16 0.14 -9.43 15.87
CA MET A 16 -0.33 -9.92 14.58
C MET A 16 -0.56 -8.77 13.61
N LYS A 17 -0.87 -7.56 14.07
CA LYS A 17 -1.04 -6.40 13.19
C LYS A 17 0.31 -6.02 12.56
N ASP A 18 1.38 -5.96 13.36
CA ASP A 18 2.73 -5.65 12.86
C ASP A 18 3.26 -6.74 11.90
N LYS A 19 3.14 -8.02 12.27
CA LYS A 19 3.63 -9.12 11.42
C LYS A 19 2.82 -9.25 10.12
N CYS A 20 1.49 -9.13 10.18
CA CYS A 20 0.66 -9.13 8.97
C CYS A 20 0.89 -7.88 8.12
N GLY A 21 1.11 -6.71 8.74
CA GLY A 21 1.48 -5.48 8.03
C GLY A 21 2.80 -5.62 7.27
N ARG A 22 3.86 -6.14 7.92
CA ARG A 22 5.14 -6.41 7.23
C ARG A 22 4.99 -7.34 6.05
N PHE A 23 4.16 -8.38 6.19
CA PHE A 23 3.87 -9.33 5.11
C PHE A 23 3.11 -8.70 3.95
N THR A 24 2.05 -7.92 4.22
CA THR A 24 1.29 -7.25 3.17
C THR A 24 2.14 -6.22 2.47
N MET A 25 3.01 -5.51 3.20
CA MET A 25 3.93 -4.54 2.63
C MET A 25 4.95 -5.18 1.69
N ASP A 26 5.60 -6.27 2.11
CA ASP A 26 6.53 -7.03 1.27
C ASP A 26 5.84 -7.57 0.01
N THR A 27 4.61 -8.06 0.17
CA THR A 27 3.80 -8.56 -0.94
C THR A 27 3.52 -7.43 -1.93
N ILE A 28 2.98 -6.29 -1.49
CA ILE A 28 2.66 -5.18 -2.39
C ILE A 28 3.93 -4.61 -3.02
N ALA A 29 5.02 -4.44 -2.27
CA ALA A 29 6.27 -3.94 -2.82
C ALA A 29 6.82 -4.83 -3.94
N SER A 30 6.72 -6.15 -3.77
CA SER A 30 7.12 -7.12 -4.80
C SER A 30 6.16 -7.13 -5.99
N CYS A 31 4.85 -7.14 -5.74
CA CYS A 31 3.84 -7.26 -6.79
C CYS A 31 3.65 -5.98 -7.61
N ALA A 32 3.76 -4.82 -6.96
CA ALA A 32 3.44 -3.54 -7.58
C ALA A 32 4.68 -2.81 -8.12
N PHE A 33 5.81 -2.94 -7.42
CA PHE A 33 7.04 -2.20 -7.74
C PHE A 33 8.22 -3.12 -8.07
N GLY A 34 8.08 -4.43 -7.92
CA GLY A 34 9.17 -5.38 -8.13
C GLY A 34 10.33 -5.21 -7.14
N ILE A 35 10.09 -4.58 -5.99
CA ILE A 35 11.08 -4.34 -4.95
C ILE A 35 10.92 -5.41 -3.88
N GLU A 36 12.03 -5.95 -3.37
CA GLU A 36 12.03 -6.84 -2.21
C GLU A 36 12.59 -6.10 -0.98
N PRO A 37 11.74 -5.41 -0.20
CA PRO A 37 12.20 -4.70 1.00
C PRO A 37 12.56 -5.63 2.17
N LYS A 38 12.21 -6.93 2.11
CA LYS A 38 12.51 -7.95 3.15
C LYS A 38 12.09 -7.52 4.57
N SER A 39 10.98 -6.79 4.70
CA SER A 39 10.45 -6.20 5.94
C SER A 39 10.09 -7.22 7.02
N ILE A 40 9.88 -8.48 6.64
CA ILE A 40 9.64 -9.60 7.59
C ILE A 40 10.91 -9.97 8.38
N THR A 41 12.08 -9.79 7.79
CA THR A 41 13.37 -10.18 8.41
C THR A 41 14.06 -9.00 9.08
N ASP A 42 13.76 -7.79 8.62
CA ASP A 42 14.42 -6.58 9.09
C ASP A 42 13.87 -6.10 10.44
N GLU A 43 14.74 -5.75 11.38
CA GLU A 43 14.34 -5.28 12.71
C GLU A 43 13.63 -3.91 12.65
N LYS A 44 13.91 -3.11 11.61
CA LYS A 44 13.34 -1.77 11.40
C LYS A 44 12.76 -1.61 9.98
N PRO A 45 11.53 -2.09 9.73
CA PRO A 45 10.91 -1.97 8.41
C PRO A 45 10.47 -0.53 8.17
N VAL A 46 11.34 0.28 7.57
CA VAL A 46 11.07 1.70 7.28
C VAL A 46 9.78 1.85 6.45
N PHE A 47 9.54 0.94 5.50
CA PHE A 47 8.32 0.91 4.68
C PHE A 47 7.05 0.68 5.50
N ALA A 48 7.05 -0.33 6.39
CA ALA A 48 5.88 -0.63 7.22
C ALA A 48 5.66 0.46 8.28
N GLN A 49 6.72 1.01 8.88
CA GLN A 49 6.61 2.11 9.85
C GLN A 49 6.08 3.39 9.21
N LYS A 50 6.55 3.74 8.01
CA LYS A 50 6.05 4.90 7.27
C LYS A 50 4.59 4.73 6.84
N ALA A 51 4.20 3.51 6.46
CA ALA A 51 2.81 3.19 6.14
C ALA A 51 1.92 3.27 7.40
N ASP A 52 2.34 2.67 8.51
CA ASP A 52 1.58 2.70 9.77
C ASP A 52 1.49 4.12 10.34
N ASN A 53 2.54 4.94 10.22
CA ASN A 53 2.49 6.37 10.58
C ASN A 53 1.51 7.15 9.71
N PHE A 54 1.44 6.86 8.41
CA PHE A 54 0.45 7.47 7.52
C PHE A 54 -0.98 7.12 7.95
N PHE A 55 -1.21 5.86 8.34
CA PHE A 55 -2.50 5.39 8.84
C PHE A 55 -2.78 5.71 10.31
N SER A 56 -1.76 6.15 11.07
CA SER A 56 -1.91 6.69 12.42
C SER A 56 -2.60 8.06 12.34
N LEU A 57 -3.89 8.01 12.02
CA LEU A 57 -4.76 9.16 11.99
C LEU A 57 -5.00 9.58 13.44
N SER A 58 -4.12 10.44 13.94
CA SER A 58 -4.43 11.26 15.11
C SER A 58 -5.79 11.93 14.87
N PRO A 59 -6.66 12.04 15.89
CA PRO A 59 -7.97 12.67 15.74
C PRO A 59 -7.89 14.08 15.11
N TYR A 60 -6.76 14.76 15.28
CA TYR A 60 -6.46 16.03 14.59
C TYR A 60 -6.30 15.86 13.06
N LYS A 61 -5.53 14.86 12.60
CA LYS A 61 -5.34 14.57 11.16
C LYS A 61 -6.66 14.14 10.52
N LEU A 62 -7.47 13.35 11.23
CA LEU A 62 -8.80 12.94 10.76
C LEU A 62 -9.75 14.15 10.63
N ALA A 63 -9.78 15.03 11.64
CA ALA A 63 -10.57 16.26 11.57
C ALA A 63 -10.12 17.16 10.42
N GLN A 64 -8.80 17.31 10.21
CA GLN A 64 -8.24 18.03 9.09
C GLN A 64 -8.67 17.44 7.74
N PHE A 65 -8.67 16.11 7.61
CA PHE A 65 -9.11 15.41 6.40
C PHE A 65 -10.61 15.60 6.13
N ILE A 66 -11.45 15.52 7.17
CA ILE A 66 -12.89 15.77 7.07
C ILE A 66 -13.17 17.21 6.65
N VAL A 67 -12.46 18.19 7.23
CA VAL A 67 -12.61 19.61 6.86
C VAL A 67 -12.15 19.86 5.43
N MET A 68 -11.06 19.22 4.99
CA MET A 68 -10.61 19.28 3.60
C MET A 68 -11.66 18.73 2.63
N PHE A 69 -12.30 17.61 2.97
CA PHE A 69 -13.27 16.94 2.10
C PHE A 69 -14.65 17.61 2.10
N MET A 70 -15.17 17.99 3.27
CA MET A 70 -16.49 18.64 3.38
C MET A 70 -16.45 20.15 3.09
N PHE A 71 -15.36 20.83 3.43
CA PHE A 71 -15.25 22.29 3.32
C PHE A 71 -13.92 22.72 2.68
N PRO A 72 -13.68 22.37 1.39
CA PRO A 72 -12.40 22.64 0.72
C PRO A 72 -12.06 24.14 0.63
N LYS A 73 -13.08 25.02 0.54
CA LYS A 73 -12.90 26.48 0.55
C LYS A 73 -12.39 27.00 1.90
N LEU A 74 -12.89 26.42 3.00
CA LEU A 74 -12.48 26.80 4.36
C LEU A 74 -11.07 26.29 4.66
N PHE A 75 -10.75 25.08 4.20
CA PHE A 75 -9.41 24.50 4.31
C PHE A 75 -8.35 25.36 3.62
N ASN A 76 -8.62 25.79 2.38
CA ASN A 76 -7.73 26.67 1.63
C ASN A 76 -7.63 28.07 2.25
N ALA A 77 -8.74 28.61 2.79
CA ALA A 77 -8.75 29.91 3.45
C ALA A 77 -7.95 29.92 4.77
N LEU A 78 -7.94 28.80 5.50
CA LEU A 78 -7.18 28.62 6.75
C LEU A 78 -5.69 28.33 6.50
N GLY A 79 -5.26 28.17 5.24
CA GLY A 79 -3.86 27.91 4.89
C GLY A 79 -3.32 26.58 5.43
N LEU A 80 -4.21 25.65 5.81
CA LEU A 80 -3.82 24.37 6.38
C LEU A 80 -3.13 23.53 5.31
N LYS A 81 -1.94 23.03 5.61
CA LYS A 81 -1.22 22.08 4.76
C LYS A 81 -1.32 20.69 5.37
N ALA A 82 -1.63 19.70 4.55
CA ALA A 82 -1.55 18.31 4.98
C ALA A 82 -0.07 17.95 5.22
N ASP A 83 0.18 17.15 6.23
CA ASP A 83 1.50 16.59 6.51
C ASP A 83 1.84 15.54 5.43
N THR A 84 2.74 15.91 4.50
CA THR A 84 3.09 15.07 3.33
C THR A 84 4.37 14.26 3.54
N ALA A 85 5.05 14.39 4.68
CA ALA A 85 6.39 13.82 4.86
C ALA A 85 6.46 12.30 4.62
N ASP A 86 5.41 11.57 5.01
CA ASP A 86 5.33 10.12 4.79
C ASP A 86 4.98 9.79 3.33
N VAL A 87 4.18 10.61 2.67
CA VAL A 87 3.84 10.48 1.25
C VAL A 87 5.05 10.76 0.35
N ASP A 88 5.87 11.74 0.74
CA ASP A 88 7.08 12.13 0.00
C ASP A 88 8.11 10.98 -0.03
N PHE A 89 8.21 10.18 1.04
CA PHE A 89 9.02 8.96 1.03
C PHE A 89 8.54 7.95 -0.02
N PHE A 90 7.24 7.66 -0.07
CA PHE A 90 6.68 6.73 -1.05
C PHE A 90 6.81 7.27 -2.47
N ARG A 91 6.65 8.58 -2.65
CA ARG A 91 6.89 9.27 -3.91
C ARG A 91 8.32 9.06 -4.40
N ASP A 92 9.31 9.31 -3.55
CA ASP A 92 10.72 9.14 -3.90
C ASP A 92 11.05 7.69 -4.31
N VAL A 93 10.47 6.71 -3.61
CA VAL A 93 10.62 5.28 -3.94
C VAL A 93 10.05 4.98 -5.33
N VAL A 94 8.80 5.39 -5.58
CA VAL A 94 8.12 5.11 -6.85
C VAL A 94 8.83 5.83 -8.00
N GLU A 95 9.23 7.09 -7.80
CA GLU A 95 9.93 7.87 -8.82
C GLU A 95 11.31 7.27 -9.16
N LYS A 96 12.08 6.83 -8.16
CA LYS A 96 13.34 6.09 -8.39
C LYS A 96 13.11 4.79 -9.15
N THR A 97 12.01 4.09 -8.84
CA THR A 97 11.65 2.83 -9.52
C THR A 97 11.29 3.08 -10.98
N ILE A 98 10.50 4.11 -11.29
CA ILE A 98 10.16 4.52 -12.66
C ILE A 98 11.45 4.87 -13.43
N ARG A 99 12.32 5.72 -12.86
CA ARG A 99 13.58 6.12 -13.52
C ARG A 99 14.49 4.93 -13.80
N SER A 100 14.64 4.02 -12.83
CA SER A 100 15.45 2.81 -13.00
C SER A 100 14.94 1.93 -14.14
N ARG A 101 13.61 1.84 -14.33
CA ARG A 101 13.01 1.06 -15.42
C ARG A 101 13.16 1.70 -16.78
N GLN A 102 12.99 3.02 -16.87
CA GLN A 102 13.22 3.76 -18.11
C GLN A 102 14.66 3.61 -18.59
N GLN A 103 15.64 3.55 -17.68
CA GLN A 103 17.05 3.36 -18.01
C GLN A 103 17.39 1.93 -18.43
N ASN A 104 16.77 0.93 -17.80
CA ASN A 104 17.11 -0.48 -18.02
C ASN A 104 16.21 -1.20 -19.03
N ASN A 105 15.18 -0.52 -19.56
CA ASN A 105 14.17 -1.04 -20.48
C ASN A 105 13.64 -2.44 -20.11
N ARG A 106 13.46 -2.67 -18.81
CA ARG A 106 13.01 -3.95 -18.25
C ARG A 106 11.52 -3.87 -17.97
N GLN A 107 10.74 -4.61 -18.74
CA GLN A 107 9.34 -4.89 -18.43
C GLN A 107 9.26 -6.16 -17.58
N ARG A 108 8.58 -6.08 -16.44
CA ARG A 108 8.35 -7.18 -15.51
C ARG A 108 6.89 -7.63 -15.50
N GLY A 109 5.98 -6.81 -16.05
CA GLY A 109 4.55 -7.09 -16.13
C GLY A 109 3.81 -6.87 -14.81
N ASP A 110 4.27 -5.90 -14.01
CA ASP A 110 3.68 -5.56 -12.72
C ASP A 110 2.74 -4.35 -12.79
N PHE A 111 2.19 -3.95 -11.62
CA PHE A 111 1.25 -2.82 -11.55
C PHE A 111 1.82 -1.52 -12.11
N LEU A 112 3.11 -1.24 -11.87
CA LEU A 112 3.74 -0.03 -12.39
C LEU A 112 3.87 -0.08 -13.92
N ASP A 113 4.17 -1.24 -14.50
CA ASP A 113 4.20 -1.41 -15.96
C ASP A 113 2.80 -1.24 -16.58
N LEU A 114 1.75 -1.76 -15.92
CA LEU A 114 0.36 -1.54 -16.34
C LEU A 114 0.01 -0.04 -16.35
N MET A 115 0.43 0.72 -15.35
CA MET A 115 0.19 2.17 -15.29
C MET A 115 0.99 2.94 -16.35
N LEU A 116 2.23 2.51 -16.65
CA LEU A 116 3.05 3.12 -17.70
C LEU A 116 2.48 2.84 -19.09
N ASN A 117 1.97 1.63 -19.33
CA ASN A 117 1.29 1.28 -20.59
C ASN A 117 -0.05 2.02 -20.73
N ALA A 118 -0.83 2.14 -19.65
CA ALA A 118 -2.08 2.89 -19.65
C ALA A 118 -1.88 4.38 -19.98
N ARG A 119 -0.76 4.96 -19.54
CA ARG A 119 -0.35 6.31 -19.97
C ARG A 119 -0.13 6.36 -21.48
N GLU A 120 0.65 5.43 -22.02
CA GLU A 120 1.02 5.43 -23.44
C GLU A 120 -0.20 5.29 -24.35
N THR A 121 -1.17 4.43 -23.99
CA THR A 121 -2.45 4.29 -24.71
C THR A 121 -3.28 5.57 -24.69
N THR A 122 -3.31 6.32 -23.58
CA THR A 122 -4.05 7.59 -23.53
C THR A 122 -3.44 8.68 -24.39
N THR A 123 -2.12 8.68 -24.62
CA THR A 123 -1.45 9.65 -25.50
C THR A 123 -1.57 9.34 -26.99
N ASN A 124 -1.78 8.07 -27.37
CA ASN A 124 -1.82 7.65 -28.77
C ASN A 124 -3.24 7.67 -29.38
N ASP A 125 -4.29 7.58 -28.55
CA ASP A 125 -5.69 7.65 -29.01
C ASP A 125 -6.19 9.10 -29.22
N ASP A 126 -5.36 10.10 -28.93
CA ASP A 126 -5.70 11.53 -29.05
C ASP A 126 -5.65 12.07 -30.50
N GLU A 127 -5.19 11.28 -31.49
CA GLU A 127 -5.14 11.74 -32.89
C GLU A 127 -6.39 11.42 -33.74
N GLU A 128 -7.30 10.51 -33.35
CA GLU A 128 -8.39 10.11 -34.28
C GLU A 128 -9.84 10.32 -33.81
N ASN A 129 -10.18 10.47 -32.52
CA ASN A 129 -11.61 10.55 -32.14
C ASN A 129 -11.93 11.51 -30.97
N LEU A 130 -11.79 12.82 -31.20
CA LEU A 130 -12.19 13.90 -30.29
C LEU A 130 -13.71 14.22 -30.37
N SER A 131 -14.56 13.22 -30.26
CA SER A 131 -15.98 13.47 -30.00
C SER A 131 -16.59 12.24 -29.36
N THR A 132 -17.06 12.35 -28.12
CA THR A 132 -17.76 11.32 -27.32
C THR A 132 -16.88 10.34 -26.53
N LYS A 133 -16.24 10.83 -25.46
CA LYS A 133 -16.20 10.12 -24.17
C LYS A 133 -15.72 11.04 -23.04
N SER A 134 -16.54 11.14 -22.00
CA SER A 134 -16.27 11.87 -20.77
C SER A 134 -14.93 11.44 -20.16
N ALA A 135 -14.14 12.42 -19.70
CA ALA A 135 -13.08 12.25 -18.71
C ALA A 135 -11.96 11.25 -19.07
N ASN A 136 -11.39 11.32 -20.28
CA ASN A 136 -10.06 10.76 -20.53
C ASN A 136 -9.03 11.61 -19.79
N HIS A 137 -8.79 11.26 -18.53
CA HIS A 137 -7.79 11.85 -17.67
C HIS A 137 -6.41 11.56 -18.27
N VAL A 138 -5.79 12.56 -18.91
CA VAL A 138 -4.40 12.49 -19.39
C VAL A 138 -3.52 11.98 -18.25
N LEU A 139 -3.03 10.75 -18.36
CA LEU A 139 -2.34 10.05 -17.27
C LEU A 139 -0.92 10.62 -17.13
N THR A 140 -0.80 11.80 -16.51
CA THR A 140 0.50 12.44 -16.28
C THR A 140 1.35 11.58 -15.34
N ASN A 141 2.68 11.66 -15.40
CA ASN A 141 3.60 10.97 -14.48
C ASN A 141 3.22 11.16 -13.01
N HIS A 142 2.73 12.35 -12.66
CA HIS A 142 2.23 12.66 -11.33
C HIS A 142 0.95 11.89 -10.97
N THR A 143 0.04 11.65 -11.92
CA THR A 143 -1.16 10.84 -11.69
C THR A 143 -0.80 9.37 -11.52
N VAL A 144 0.05 8.82 -12.40
CA VAL A 144 0.54 7.44 -12.27
C VAL A 144 1.16 7.22 -10.89
N LEU A 145 2.05 8.13 -10.49
CA LEU A 145 2.70 8.09 -9.19
C LEU A 145 1.69 8.17 -8.04
N ALA A 146 0.73 9.10 -8.11
CA ALA A 146 -0.32 9.23 -7.10
C ALA A 146 -1.18 7.97 -6.97
N GLN A 147 -1.56 7.34 -8.09
CA GLN A 147 -2.33 6.09 -8.11
C GLN A 147 -1.54 4.92 -7.53
N CYS A 148 -0.25 4.81 -7.85
CA CYS A 148 0.64 3.82 -7.26
C CYS A 148 0.76 3.97 -5.74
N ILE A 149 0.92 5.19 -5.25
CA ILE A 149 0.99 5.46 -3.81
C ILE A 149 -0.35 5.16 -3.14
N MET A 150 -1.47 5.58 -3.75
CA MET A 150 -2.81 5.29 -3.23
C MET A 150 -3.06 3.78 -3.15
N PHE A 151 -2.67 3.02 -4.17
CA PHE A 151 -2.79 1.56 -4.18
C PHE A 151 -1.95 0.91 -3.07
N LEU A 152 -0.70 1.36 -2.90
CA LEU A 152 0.20 0.86 -1.86
C LEU A 152 -0.38 1.07 -0.45
N ILE A 153 -0.82 2.30 -0.20
CA ILE A 153 -1.38 2.71 1.09
C ILE A 153 -2.68 1.95 1.35
N ALA A 154 -3.67 2.06 0.45
CA ALA A 154 -4.98 1.43 0.63
C ALA A 154 -4.89 -0.11 0.75
N GLY A 155 -3.98 -0.75 0.00
CA GLY A 155 -3.79 -2.19 0.05
C GLY A 155 -3.11 -2.68 1.33
N TYR A 156 -2.21 -1.88 1.91
CA TYR A 156 -1.46 -2.24 3.11
C TYR A 156 -2.38 -2.43 4.33
N ASP A 157 -3.12 -1.39 4.72
CA ASP A 157 -3.85 -1.38 6.00
C ASP A 157 -5.08 -2.28 5.97
N THR A 158 -5.81 -2.31 4.86
CA THR A 158 -7.00 -3.16 4.69
C THR A 158 -6.65 -4.65 4.72
N SER A 159 -5.58 -5.05 4.03
CA SER A 159 -5.11 -6.44 4.02
C SER A 159 -4.51 -6.83 5.37
N ALA A 160 -3.71 -5.94 5.99
CA ALA A 160 -3.09 -6.20 7.29
C ALA A 160 -4.16 -6.40 8.37
N SER A 161 -5.15 -5.51 8.41
CA SER A 161 -6.28 -5.58 9.35
C SER A 161 -7.12 -6.83 9.12
N THR A 162 -7.41 -7.17 7.86
CA THR A 162 -8.18 -8.39 7.52
C THR A 162 -7.47 -9.65 7.98
N LEU A 163 -6.16 -9.76 7.73
CA LEU A 163 -5.34 -10.89 8.19
C LEU A 163 -5.29 -10.96 9.72
N ALA A 164 -5.11 -9.82 10.39
CA ALA A 164 -5.12 -9.73 11.85
C ALA A 164 -6.47 -10.19 12.44
N PHE A 165 -7.60 -9.87 11.81
CA PHE A 165 -8.93 -10.35 12.24
C PHE A 165 -9.22 -11.80 11.86
N ALA A 166 -8.65 -12.30 10.77
CA ALA A 166 -8.82 -13.68 10.33
C ALA A 166 -8.02 -14.65 11.22
N TRP A 167 -6.82 -14.26 11.66
CA TRP A 167 -5.89 -15.12 12.37
C TRP A 167 -6.47 -15.77 13.65
N PRO A 168 -7.12 -15.04 14.57
CA PRO A 168 -7.73 -15.65 15.76
C PRO A 168 -8.84 -16.66 15.43
N ARG A 169 -9.56 -16.45 14.32
CA ARG A 169 -10.62 -17.36 13.87
C ARG A 169 -10.04 -18.66 13.34
N MET A 170 -8.95 -18.58 12.58
CA MET A 170 -8.21 -19.75 12.08
C MET A 170 -7.61 -20.56 13.22
N SER A 171 -6.98 -19.90 14.20
CA SER A 171 -6.44 -20.56 15.40
C SER A 171 -7.50 -21.33 16.19
N LYS A 172 -8.68 -20.73 16.39
CA LYS A 172 -9.81 -21.41 17.05
C LYS A 172 -10.40 -22.55 16.22
N SER A 173 -10.43 -22.42 14.89
CA SER A 173 -10.90 -23.47 13.97
C SER A 173 -9.98 -24.69 13.97
N ASN A 174 -8.65 -24.50 14.04
CA ASN A 174 -7.70 -25.62 14.10
C ASN A 174 -7.95 -26.52 15.31
N ASN A 175 -8.24 -25.95 16.48
CA ASN A 175 -8.64 -26.73 17.66
C ASN A 175 -9.95 -27.51 17.47
N ASN A 176 -10.87 -27.01 16.64
CA ASN A 176 -12.11 -27.72 16.29
C ASN A 176 -11.87 -28.82 15.24
N PHE A 177 -10.93 -28.63 14.32
CA PHE A 177 -10.50 -29.65 13.36
C PHE A 177 -9.76 -30.80 14.06
N GLU A 178 -8.83 -30.51 14.97
CA GLU A 178 -8.14 -31.54 15.77
C GLU A 178 -9.09 -32.31 16.70
N ARG A 179 -10.08 -31.64 17.29
CA ARG A 179 -11.14 -32.30 18.09
C ARG A 179 -12.04 -33.20 17.24
N ARG A 180 -12.30 -32.84 15.98
CA ARG A 180 -13.06 -33.69 15.05
C ARG A 180 -12.29 -34.93 14.62
N TYR A 181 -10.97 -34.82 14.45
CA TYR A 181 -10.12 -35.97 14.09
C TYR A 181 -9.92 -36.97 15.25
N LYS A 182 -9.97 -36.54 16.51
CA LYS A 182 -9.87 -37.44 17.68
C LYS A 182 -11.14 -38.19 18.03
N ASN A 183 -12.26 -37.87 17.38
CA ASN A 183 -13.57 -38.50 17.61
C ASN A 183 -13.99 -39.45 16.47
N TRP A 184 -13.03 -39.87 15.64
CA TRP A 184 -13.09 -41.00 14.72
C TRP A 184 -11.96 -41.96 15.09
#